data_AF-A0AA96HQY5-F1
#
_entry.id   AF-A0AA96HQY5-F1
#
_cell.length_a   1.000
_cell.length_b   1.000
_cell.length_c   1.000
_cell.angle_alpha   90.00
_cell.angle_beta   90.00
_cell.angle_gamma   90.00
#
_symmetry.space_group_name_H-M   'P 1'
#
loop_
_entity.id
_entity.type
_entity.pdbx_description
1 polymer ?
#
loop_
_entity_poly.entity_id
_entity_poly.type
_entity_poly.pdbx_seq_one_letter_code
_entity_poly.pdbx_strand_id
1 'polypeptide(L)'
;MGMTAEVFGIGPYKESLVQCYEYDERYYRGTVEGAIITVRLFGIYEGSTVSREFASFLGINDAWDFNQHKIDPSKVDKEGLIDFGNRYTDYDENCEYFLKLLDAGYEFHFLPNG
;
A
#
# COMPACT_ATOMS: atom_id res chain seq x y z
N MET A 1 23.62 2.31 -1.82
CA MET A 1 22.51 2.46 -0.84
C MET A 1 21.23 2.27 -1.62
N GLY A 2 20.43 1.28 -1.24
CA GLY A 2 19.24 0.86 -1.97
C GLY A 2 18.02 1.60 -1.43
N MET A 3 17.14 2.08 -2.31
CA MET A 3 15.88 2.67 -1.91
C MET A 3 14.91 1.55 -1.51
N THR A 4 14.44 1.58 -0.28
CA THR A 4 13.26 0.82 0.16
C THR A 4 12.04 1.74 0.12
N ALA A 5 10.86 1.17 -0.03
CA ALA A 5 9.64 1.96 -0.17
C ALA A 5 8.56 1.41 0.76
N GLU A 6 7.94 2.28 1.56
CA GLU A 6 6.80 1.90 2.39
C GLU A 6 5.52 2.56 1.88
N VAL A 7 4.39 1.88 2.05
CA VAL A 7 3.07 2.43 1.77
C VAL A 7 2.18 2.29 3.00
N PHE A 8 1.61 3.42 3.41
CA PHE A 8 0.66 3.51 4.52
C PHE A 8 -0.69 3.96 4.00
N GLY A 9 -1.75 3.30 4.47
CA GLY A 9 -3.14 3.69 4.22
C GLY A 9 -3.76 4.31 5.46
N ILE A 10 -4.67 5.25 5.27
CA ILE A 10 -5.49 5.86 6.32
C ILE A 10 -6.95 5.80 5.86
N GLY A 11 -7.81 5.25 6.70
CA GLY A 11 -9.21 5.09 6.35
C GLY A 11 -10.06 4.53 7.48
N PRO A 12 -11.39 4.42 7.25
CA PRO A 12 -12.31 3.88 8.25
C PRO A 12 -12.14 2.38 8.40
N TYR A 13 -12.03 1.91 9.64
CA TYR A 13 -12.11 0.49 9.98
C TYR A 13 -13.43 -0.08 9.49
N LYS A 14 -13.31 -1.19 8.76
CA LYS A 14 -14.41 -2.06 8.32
C LYS A 14 -14.11 -3.49 8.72
N GLU A 15 -15.04 -4.15 9.40
CA GLU A 15 -14.90 -5.55 9.82
C GLU A 15 -14.68 -6.49 8.61
N SER A 16 -15.31 -6.20 7.47
CA SER A 16 -15.15 -6.97 6.22
C SER A 16 -13.76 -6.90 5.58
N LEU A 17 -12.91 -6.00 6.03
CA LEU A 17 -11.56 -5.79 5.52
C LEU A 17 -10.48 -6.16 6.56
N VAL A 18 -10.85 -6.83 7.67
CA VAL A 18 -9.91 -7.11 8.78
C VAL A 18 -8.65 -7.86 8.34
N GLN A 19 -8.79 -8.76 7.36
CA GLN A 19 -7.69 -9.51 6.75
C GLN A 19 -6.70 -8.63 5.98
N CYS A 20 -7.09 -7.41 5.60
CA CYS A 20 -6.24 -6.47 4.85
C CYS A 20 -5.42 -5.56 5.78
N TYR A 21 -5.57 -5.69 7.10
CA TYR A 21 -4.91 -4.83 8.08
C TYR A 21 -3.64 -5.47 8.64
N GLU A 22 -2.75 -4.65 9.23
CA GLU A 22 -1.41 -5.07 9.69
C GLU A 22 -1.44 -6.11 10.82
N TYR A 23 -2.47 -6.10 11.65
CA TYR A 23 -2.54 -6.89 12.87
C TYR A 23 -3.58 -8.01 12.76
N ASP A 24 -3.38 -9.07 13.54
CA ASP A 24 -4.37 -10.13 13.69
C ASP A 24 -5.73 -9.58 14.16
N GLU A 25 -6.83 -10.20 13.71
CA GLU A 25 -8.21 -9.80 14.02
C GLU A 25 -8.47 -9.58 15.52
N ARG A 26 -7.74 -10.28 16.40
CA ARG A 26 -7.88 -10.13 17.86
C ARG A 26 -7.55 -8.73 18.36
N TYR A 27 -6.67 -8.00 17.67
CA TYR A 27 -6.29 -6.63 18.02
C TYR A 27 -7.35 -5.62 17.59
N TYR A 28 -8.19 -5.97 16.61
CA TYR A 28 -9.32 -5.16 16.19
C TYR A 28 -10.59 -5.48 16.96
N ARG A 29 -10.58 -6.48 17.85
CA ARG A 29 -11.73 -6.86 18.67
C ARG A 29 -12.17 -5.68 19.55
N GLY A 30 -13.31 -5.08 19.20
CA GLY A 30 -13.86 -3.91 19.88
C GLY A 30 -13.57 -2.57 19.19
N THR A 31 -12.87 -2.58 18.05
CA THR A 31 -12.77 -1.39 17.18
C THR A 31 -14.14 -1.08 16.62
N VAL A 32 -14.54 0.19 16.73
CA VAL A 32 -15.85 0.64 16.25
C VAL A 32 -15.79 0.76 14.73
N GLU A 33 -16.79 0.22 14.03
CA GLU A 33 -16.98 0.40 12.59
C GLU A 33 -16.93 1.89 12.23
N GLY A 34 -16.11 2.26 11.24
CA GLY A 34 -15.89 3.64 10.84
C GLY A 34 -14.79 4.40 11.60
N ALA A 35 -14.19 3.82 12.64
CA ALA A 35 -13.06 4.44 13.34
C ALA A 35 -11.87 4.64 12.39
N ILE A 36 -11.23 5.81 12.40
CA ILE A 36 -10.08 6.07 11.53
C ILE A 36 -8.85 5.31 12.04
N ILE A 37 -8.30 4.43 11.20
CA ILE A 37 -7.12 3.63 11.49
C ILE A 37 -6.03 3.90 10.45
N THR A 38 -4.80 3.53 10.80
CA THR A 38 -3.65 3.49 9.89
C THR A 38 -3.29 2.04 9.60
N VAL A 39 -2.94 1.75 8.36
CA VAL A 39 -2.56 0.40 7.90
C VAL A 39 -1.23 0.48 7.16
N ARG A 40 -0.27 -0.35 7.50
CA ARG A 40 1.00 -0.48 6.78
C ARG A 40 0.90 -1.67 5.84
N LEU A 41 1.05 -1.46 4.54
CA LEU A 41 0.85 -2.50 3.53
C LEU A 41 2.14 -3.10 2.98
N PHE A 42 3.18 -2.31 2.76
CA PHE A 42 4.42 -2.80 2.21
C PHE A 42 5.63 -2.12 2.82
N GLY A 43 6.75 -2.85 2.81
CA GLY A 43 8.08 -2.31 2.65
C GLY A 43 8.76 -3.08 1.50
N ILE A 44 9.20 -2.41 0.43
CA ILE A 44 9.96 -3.07 -0.65
C ILE A 44 11.43 -3.05 -0.30
N TYR A 45 12.06 -4.21 -0.15
CA TYR A 45 13.42 -4.32 0.39
C TYR A 45 14.46 -4.87 -0.59
N GLU A 46 14.07 -5.30 -1.80
CA GLU A 46 14.95 -5.93 -2.82
C GLU A 46 15.81 -4.92 -3.59
N GLY A 47 15.72 -3.64 -3.24
CA GLY A 47 16.58 -2.58 -3.75
C GLY A 47 15.93 -1.67 -4.80
N SER A 48 16.70 -0.67 -5.21
CA SER A 48 16.17 0.53 -5.88
C SER A 48 15.48 0.30 -7.22
N THR A 49 15.68 -0.84 -7.89
CA THR A 49 15.00 -1.14 -9.17
C THR A 49 13.57 -1.56 -8.91
N VAL A 50 13.35 -2.54 -8.04
CA VAL A 50 12.01 -3.07 -7.72
C VAL A 50 11.16 -2.00 -7.04
N SER A 51 11.74 -1.24 -6.10
CA SER A 51 11.03 -0.14 -5.43
C SER A 51 10.59 0.96 -6.39
N ARG A 52 11.37 1.25 -7.45
CA ARG A 52 11.00 2.23 -8.48
C ARG A 52 9.96 1.70 -9.46
N GLU A 53 10.06 0.43 -9.82
CA GLU A 53 9.05 -0.24 -10.65
C GLU A 53 7.69 -0.21 -9.95
N PHE A 54 7.63 -0.60 -8.68
CA PHE A 54 6.41 -0.51 -7.89
C PHE A 54 5.88 0.92 -7.74
N ALA A 55 6.75 1.89 -7.44
CA ALA A 55 6.37 3.29 -7.35
C ALA A 55 5.71 3.79 -8.65
N SER A 56 6.20 3.32 -9.82
CA SER A 56 5.62 3.70 -11.11
C SER A 56 4.16 3.24 -11.27
N PHE A 57 3.79 2.06 -10.75
CA PHE A 57 2.40 1.60 -10.75
C PHE A 57 1.50 2.40 -9.81
N LEU A 58 2.07 3.09 -8.83
CA LEU A 58 1.35 4.03 -7.96
C LEU A 58 1.22 5.44 -8.58
N GLY A 59 1.74 5.64 -9.80
CA GLY A 59 1.77 6.94 -10.47
C GLY A 59 2.90 7.85 -9.97
N ILE A 60 3.91 7.30 -9.29
CA ILE A 60 5.07 8.02 -8.76
C ILE A 60 6.25 7.84 -9.70
N ASN A 61 6.65 8.93 -10.34
CA ASN A 61 7.74 8.94 -11.31
C ASN A 61 9.08 9.35 -10.67
N ASP A 62 9.02 10.15 -9.62
CA ASP A 62 10.18 10.50 -8.80
C ASP A 62 9.86 10.22 -7.34
N ALA A 63 10.48 9.19 -6.78
CA ALA A 63 10.29 8.79 -5.39
C ALA A 63 10.68 9.91 -4.40
N TRP A 64 11.53 10.85 -4.79
CA TRP A 64 11.95 11.98 -3.94
C TRP A 64 11.13 13.26 -4.19
N ASP A 65 10.17 13.24 -5.12
CA ASP A 65 9.18 14.30 -5.25
C ASP A 65 8.07 14.09 -4.22
N PHE A 66 8.20 14.77 -3.08
CA PHE A 66 7.26 14.70 -1.96
C PHE A 66 5.83 15.12 -2.35
N ASN A 67 5.63 15.84 -3.47
CA ASN A 67 4.28 16.15 -3.96
C ASN A 67 3.55 14.91 -4.50
N GLN A 68 4.29 13.85 -4.84
CA GLN A 68 3.76 12.58 -5.35
C GLN A 68 3.56 11.55 -4.24
N HIS A 69 3.96 11.85 -2.99
CA HIS A 69 3.86 10.90 -1.88
C HIS A 69 2.43 10.61 -1.50
N LYS A 70 1.51 11.58 -1.62
CA LYS A 70 0.08 11.26 -1.55
C LYS A 70 -0.30 10.56 -2.85
N ILE A 71 -0.64 9.29 -2.77
CA ILE A 71 -1.02 8.49 -3.94
C ILE A 71 -2.37 8.96 -4.44
N ASP A 72 -2.44 9.27 -5.73
CA ASP A 72 -3.67 9.61 -6.43
C ASP A 72 -4.32 8.31 -6.94
N PRO A 73 -5.48 7.90 -6.40
CA PRO A 73 -6.14 6.65 -6.81
C PRO A 73 -6.43 6.58 -8.32
N SER A 74 -6.59 7.74 -8.98
CA SER A 74 -6.89 7.79 -10.42
C SER A 74 -5.68 7.47 -11.30
N LYS A 75 -4.46 7.50 -10.74
CA LYS A 75 -3.21 7.21 -11.44
C LYS A 75 -2.66 5.82 -11.15
N VAL A 76 -3.30 5.07 -10.27
CA VAL A 76 -2.89 3.71 -9.91
C VAL A 76 -3.14 2.76 -11.07
N ASP A 77 -2.08 2.11 -11.54
CA ASP A 77 -2.16 1.02 -12.51
C ASP A 77 -2.48 -0.30 -11.79
N LYS A 78 -3.78 -0.62 -11.71
CA LYS A 78 -4.26 -1.82 -11.01
C LYS A 78 -3.78 -3.12 -11.67
N GLU A 79 -3.75 -3.16 -12.99
CA GLU A 79 -3.30 -4.36 -13.73
C GLU A 79 -1.80 -4.57 -13.55
N GLY A 80 -1.02 -3.49 -13.60
CA GLY A 80 0.41 -3.51 -13.30
C GLY A 80 0.73 -3.98 -11.89
N LEU A 81 -0.04 -3.57 -10.88
CA LEU A 81 0.11 -4.06 -9.51
C LEU A 81 -0.21 -5.55 -9.36
N ILE A 82 -1.24 -6.05 -10.05
CA ILE A 82 -1.56 -7.48 -10.05
C ILE A 82 -0.44 -8.29 -10.70
N ASP A 83 0.07 -7.85 -11.86
CA ASP A 83 1.20 -8.51 -12.51
C ASP A 83 2.46 -8.47 -11.63
N PHE A 84 2.72 -7.33 -10.98
CA PHE A 84 3.84 -7.17 -10.05
C PHE A 84 3.74 -8.16 -8.88
N GLY A 85 2.59 -8.29 -8.23
CA GLY A 85 2.36 -9.26 -7.15
C GLY A 85 2.59 -10.70 -7.60
N ASN A 86 2.10 -11.07 -8.79
CA ASN A 86 2.33 -12.39 -9.36
C ASN A 86 3.82 -12.68 -9.65
N ARG A 87 4.59 -11.67 -10.08
CA ARG A 87 6.04 -11.79 -10.34
C ARG A 87 6.86 -11.85 -9.05
N TYR A 88 6.45 -11.10 -8.04
CA TYR A 88 7.10 -11.01 -6.75
C TYR A 88 6.16 -11.53 -5.66
N THR A 89 6.10 -12.85 -5.52
CA THR A 89 5.10 -13.54 -4.67
C THR A 89 5.10 -13.09 -3.21
N ASP A 90 6.21 -12.57 -2.71
CA ASP A 90 6.31 -11.98 -1.36
C ASP A 90 5.45 -10.71 -1.19
N TYR A 91 5.01 -10.11 -2.31
CA TYR A 91 4.16 -8.91 -2.36
C TYR A 91 2.75 -9.17 -2.88
N ASP A 92 2.40 -10.41 -3.24
CA ASP A 92 1.12 -10.74 -3.87
C ASP A 92 -0.09 -10.37 -2.98
N GLU A 93 -0.12 -10.89 -1.75
CA GLU A 93 -1.19 -10.59 -0.78
C GLU A 93 -1.29 -9.10 -0.49
N ASN A 94 -0.14 -8.42 -0.34
CA ASN A 94 -0.12 -7.00 -0.04
C ASN A 94 -0.66 -6.17 -1.23
N CYS A 95 -0.39 -6.57 -2.48
CA CYS A 95 -0.98 -5.95 -3.69
C CYS A 95 -2.49 -6.12 -3.72
N GLU A 96 -2.97 -7.32 -3.39
CA GLU A 96 -4.40 -7.59 -3.28
C GLU A 96 -5.05 -6.72 -2.18
N TYR A 97 -4.42 -6.61 -1.01
CA TYR A 97 -4.93 -5.83 0.12
C TYR A 97 -4.95 -4.34 -0.19
N PHE A 98 -3.90 -3.81 -0.83
CA PHE A 98 -3.87 -2.44 -1.31
C PHE A 98 -5.04 -2.12 -2.22
N LEU A 99 -5.32 -2.97 -3.21
CA LEU A 99 -6.43 -2.77 -4.14
C LEU A 99 -7.80 -2.82 -3.44
N LYS A 100 -8.00 -3.77 -2.51
CA LYS A 100 -9.23 -3.84 -1.70
C LYS A 100 -9.45 -2.59 -0.85
N LEU A 101 -8.39 -2.07 -0.23
CA LEU A 101 -8.45 -0.86 0.59
C LEU A 101 -8.62 0.41 -0.25
N LEU A 102 -8.01 0.46 -1.45
CA LEU A 102 -8.20 1.53 -2.43
C LEU A 102 -9.66 1.61 -2.87
N ASP A 103 -10.27 0.48 -3.22
CA ASP A 103 -11.69 0.41 -3.58
C ASP A 103 -12.61 0.74 -2.38
N ALA A 104 -12.12 0.53 -1.15
CA ALA A 104 -12.81 0.92 0.07
C ALA A 104 -12.71 2.41 0.41
N GLY A 105 -11.94 3.20 -0.36
CA GLY A 105 -11.78 4.64 -0.23
C GLY A 105 -10.68 5.07 0.75
N TYR A 106 -9.69 4.22 1.03
CA TYR A 106 -8.54 4.59 1.85
C TYR A 106 -7.65 5.61 1.11
N GLU A 107 -7.08 6.54 1.86
CA GLU A 107 -6.03 7.43 1.36
C GLU A 107 -4.66 6.77 1.60
N PHE A 108 -3.76 6.87 0.62
CA PHE A 108 -2.44 6.26 0.73
C PHE A 108 -1.29 7.25 0.60
N HIS A 109 -0.23 6.95 1.32
CA HIS A 109 1.02 7.67 1.30
C HIS A 109 2.20 6.74 1.02
N PHE A 110 3.02 7.10 0.05
CA PHE A 110 4.30 6.48 -0.26
C PHE A 110 5.41 7.16 0.52
N LEU A 111 6.27 6.37 1.17
CA LEU A 111 7.41 6.83 1.94
C LEU A 111 8.69 6.18 1.38
N PRO A 112 9.56 6.93 0.66
CA PRO A 112 10.87 6.44 0.28
C PRO A 112 11.79 6.38 1.50
N ASN A 113 12.54 5.30 1.62
CA ASN A 113 13.61 5.11 2.60
C ASN A 113 14.90 4.81 1.81
N GLY A 114 16.06 5.33 2.21
CA GLY A 114 17.31 5.23 1.42
C GLY A 114 18.57 5.20 2.25
#